data_AF-A0A2E1X1H4-F1
#
_entry.id   AF-A0A2E1X1H4-F1
#
_cell.length_a   1.000
_cell.length_b   1.000
_cell.length_c   1.000
_cell.angle_alpha   90.00
_cell.angle_beta   90.00
_cell.angle_gamma   90.00
#
_symmetry.space_group_name_H-M   'P 1'
#
loop_
_entity.id
_entity.type
_entity.pdbx_description
1 polymer ?
#
loop_
_entity_poly.entity_id
_entity_poly.type
_entity_poly.pdbx_seq_one_letter_code
_entity_poly.pdbx_strand_id
1 'polypeptide(L)'
;MDLRLNFWRTALPMILLAAIILWNWPTGPLDFGSQSPWSGLVLEIDTGLLENPPLLLIASLPAKDDNQQRCSLIVGTAIWTGNAITPLLLDGETDALRLQKIQLEDETPVLYRTTRGKLGAFLLPGDINIDELIGGILHNQKVILPWSSHSTDRPDVQLSKELFIVTFEIHHDHQNQKRWRSERGDFQQLWEQAQQENPEQLAPFRHGKVIIGATSKNSSPSPKITAKD
;
A
#
# COMPACT_ATOMS: atom_id res chain seq x y z
N MET A 1 43.69 -38.44 -12.84
CA MET A 1 43.29 -37.03 -12.74
C MET A 1 42.22 -36.94 -11.67
N ASP A 2 42.60 -36.47 -10.49
CA ASP A 2 41.80 -36.58 -9.27
C ASP A 2 40.55 -35.69 -9.30
N LEU A 3 39.40 -36.30 -9.57
CA LEU A 3 38.06 -35.70 -9.41
C LEU A 3 37.87 -35.04 -8.02
N ARG A 4 38.55 -35.57 -7.00
CA ARG A 4 38.54 -35.01 -5.65
C ARG A 4 39.20 -33.63 -5.58
N LEU A 5 40.29 -33.41 -6.30
CA LEU A 5 41.00 -32.12 -6.28
C LEU A 5 40.18 -31.00 -6.92
N ASN A 6 39.41 -31.33 -7.96
CA ASN A 6 38.54 -30.37 -8.65
C ASN A 6 37.32 -30.01 -7.80
N PHE A 7 36.70 -30.96 -7.10
CA PHE A 7 35.55 -30.70 -6.23
C PHE A 7 35.89 -29.69 -5.11
N TRP A 8 37.03 -29.89 -4.43
CA TRP A 8 37.48 -28.97 -3.37
C TRP A 8 37.87 -27.59 -3.91
N ARG A 9 38.33 -27.47 -5.15
CA ARG A 9 38.70 -26.18 -5.77
C ARG A 9 37.55 -25.40 -6.38
N THR A 10 36.47 -26.06 -6.82
CA THR A 10 35.35 -25.40 -7.52
C THR A 10 34.02 -25.45 -6.78
N ALA A 11 33.70 -26.57 -6.12
CA ALA A 11 32.44 -26.69 -5.39
C ALA A 11 32.53 -26.07 -3.99
N LEU A 12 33.66 -26.20 -3.29
CA LEU A 12 33.82 -25.63 -1.94
C LEU A 12 33.63 -24.10 -1.91
N PRO A 13 34.25 -23.30 -2.81
CA PRO A 13 34.03 -21.85 -2.82
C PRO A 13 32.58 -21.48 -3.16
N MET A 14 31.93 -22.24 -4.05
CA MET A 14 30.53 -22.04 -4.42
C MET A 14 29.58 -22.37 -3.27
N ILE A 15 29.83 -23.44 -2.51
CA ILE A 15 29.04 -23.80 -1.33
C ILE A 15 29.25 -22.76 -0.22
N LEU A 16 30.49 -22.30 0.00
CA LEU A 16 30.80 -21.25 0.96
C LEU A 16 30.14 -19.93 0.57
N LEU A 17 30.18 -19.57 -0.72
CA LEU A 17 29.50 -18.39 -1.24
C LEU A 17 27.98 -18.51 -1.09
N ALA A 18 27.39 -19.66 -1.42
CA ALA A 18 25.95 -19.90 -1.23
C ALA A 18 25.54 -19.84 0.25
N ALA A 19 26.36 -20.37 1.15
CA ALA A 19 26.15 -20.28 2.59
C ALA A 19 26.28 -18.82 3.08
N ILE A 20 27.26 -18.05 2.59
CA ILE A 20 27.39 -16.62 2.89
C ILE A 20 26.21 -15.82 2.34
N ILE A 21 25.74 -16.14 1.13
CA ILE A 21 24.58 -15.50 0.51
C ILE A 21 23.31 -15.82 1.29
N LEU A 22 23.11 -17.06 1.76
CA LEU A 22 21.99 -17.44 2.61
C LEU A 22 22.07 -16.82 4.02
N TRP A 23 23.28 -16.71 4.57
CA TRP A 23 23.52 -16.12 5.89
C TRP A 23 23.39 -14.59 5.89
N ASN A 24 23.81 -13.94 4.81
CA ASN A 24 23.64 -12.50 4.56
C ASN A 24 22.39 -12.21 3.71
N TRP A 25 21.55 -13.21 3.44
CA TRP A 25 20.28 -12.98 2.76
C TRP A 25 19.48 -12.07 3.68
N PRO A 26 18.92 -10.96 3.19
CA PRO A 26 18.22 -10.01 4.04
C PRO A 26 16.91 -10.66 4.50
N THR A 27 16.95 -11.34 5.63
CA THR A 27 15.78 -11.76 6.42
C THR A 27 15.36 -10.66 7.40
N GLY A 28 16.00 -9.48 7.32
CA GLY A 28 15.73 -8.31 8.16
C GLY A 28 14.53 -7.47 7.68
N PRO A 29 13.97 -6.62 8.55
CA PRO A 29 12.82 -5.78 8.23
C PRO A 29 13.15 -4.86 7.05
N LEU A 30 12.14 -4.62 6.21
CA LEU A 30 12.23 -3.87 4.95
C LEU A 30 13.10 -2.61 5.07
N ASP A 31 14.19 -2.55 4.30
CA ASP A 31 14.99 -1.34 4.12
C ASP A 31 14.55 -0.64 2.84
N PHE A 32 13.56 0.24 2.98
CA PHE A 32 13.06 1.08 1.89
C PHE A 32 13.91 2.34 1.65
N GLY A 33 15.06 2.50 2.32
CA GLY A 33 15.73 3.80 2.39
C GLY A 33 14.82 4.87 3.01
N SER A 34 15.00 6.13 2.61
CA SER A 34 14.25 7.28 3.17
C SER A 34 12.84 7.48 2.57
N GLN A 35 12.46 6.75 1.51
CA GLN A 35 11.18 6.94 0.82
C GLN A 35 10.52 5.62 0.45
N SER A 36 9.24 5.47 0.81
CA SER A 36 8.48 4.27 0.49
C SER A 36 8.14 4.20 -1.02
N PRO A 37 7.99 2.99 -1.60
CA PRO A 37 7.65 2.81 -3.01
C PRO A 37 6.33 3.46 -3.43
N TRP A 38 5.41 3.69 -2.50
CA TRP A 38 4.10 4.31 -2.76
C TRP A 38 4.05 5.81 -2.48
N SER A 39 5.07 6.41 -1.84
CA SER A 39 5.04 7.84 -1.49
C SER A 39 4.94 8.72 -2.74
N GLY A 40 3.96 9.62 -2.76
CA GLY A 40 3.72 10.53 -3.86
C GLY A 40 2.97 9.92 -5.05
N LEU A 41 2.49 8.68 -4.96
CA LEU A 41 1.56 8.13 -5.96
C LEU A 41 0.17 8.71 -5.76
N VAL A 42 -0.56 8.99 -6.84
CA VAL A 42 -1.94 9.47 -6.78
C VAL A 42 -2.86 8.45 -7.41
N LEU A 43 -3.86 8.03 -6.62
CA LEU A 43 -4.92 7.13 -7.01
C LEU A 43 -6.20 7.93 -7.26
N GLU A 44 -6.75 7.84 -8.46
CA GLU A 44 -8.04 8.46 -8.78
C GLU A 44 -9.17 7.48 -8.52
N ILE A 45 -10.13 7.89 -7.71
CA ILE A 45 -11.24 7.05 -7.29
C ILE A 45 -12.49 7.54 -8.01
N ASP A 46 -13.05 6.69 -8.86
CA ASP A 46 -14.35 6.90 -9.48
C ASP A 46 -15.43 6.47 -8.48
N THR A 47 -16.12 7.47 -7.93
CA THR A 47 -17.03 7.35 -6.79
C THR A 47 -18.50 7.33 -7.23
N GLY A 48 -18.78 7.17 -8.53
CA GLY A 48 -20.14 7.27 -9.09
C GLY A 48 -21.16 6.27 -8.52
N LEU A 49 -20.71 5.22 -7.80
CA LEU A 49 -21.56 4.24 -7.13
C LEU A 49 -21.55 4.36 -5.59
N LEU A 50 -20.87 5.37 -5.03
CA LEU A 50 -20.99 5.68 -3.62
C LEU A 50 -22.25 6.50 -3.35
N GLU A 51 -22.83 6.28 -2.17
CA GLU A 51 -24.02 6.99 -1.68
C GLU A 51 -23.74 7.51 -0.27
N ASN A 52 -24.52 8.49 0.19
CA ASN A 52 -24.48 9.04 1.55
C ASN A 52 -23.13 9.67 1.96
N PRO A 53 -22.65 10.73 1.27
CA PRO A 53 -21.50 11.50 1.74
C PRO A 53 -21.81 12.22 3.08
N PRO A 54 -20.80 12.55 3.90
CA PRO A 54 -19.37 12.32 3.68
C PRO A 54 -18.90 10.93 4.11
N LEU A 55 -17.96 10.35 3.35
CA LEU A 55 -17.33 9.06 3.67
C LEU A 55 -15.82 9.21 3.81
N LEU A 56 -15.24 8.42 4.72
CA LEU A 56 -13.80 8.23 4.82
C LEU A 56 -13.36 7.13 3.86
N LEU A 57 -12.47 7.48 2.94
CA LEU A 57 -11.79 6.55 2.03
C LEU A 57 -10.41 6.23 2.59
N ILE A 58 -10.08 4.94 2.65
CA ILE A 58 -8.78 4.46 3.15
C ILE A 58 -8.16 3.55 2.09
N ALA A 59 -7.00 3.94 1.57
CA ALA A 59 -6.12 3.07 0.80
C ALA A 59 -5.14 2.37 1.75
N SER A 60 -5.03 1.05 1.63
CA SER A 60 -4.19 0.25 2.50
C SER A 60 -3.45 -0.86 1.76
N LEU A 61 -2.27 -1.23 2.25
CA LEU A 61 -1.45 -2.32 1.72
C LEU A 61 -1.54 -3.54 2.64
N PRO A 62 -1.61 -4.76 2.09
CA PRO A 62 -1.63 -5.98 2.90
C PRO A 62 -0.31 -6.14 3.67
N ALA A 63 -0.43 -6.43 4.96
CA ALA A 63 0.70 -6.55 5.86
C ALA A 63 0.45 -7.61 6.95
N LYS A 64 1.51 -7.91 7.70
CA LYS A 64 1.48 -8.69 8.94
C LYS A 64 2.07 -7.86 10.07
N ASP A 65 1.47 -7.98 11.26
CA ASP A 65 1.98 -7.36 12.47
C ASP A 65 3.14 -8.16 13.09
N ASP A 66 3.65 -7.70 14.25
CA ASP A 66 4.73 -8.35 14.99
C ASP A 66 4.38 -9.75 15.51
N ASN A 67 3.08 -10.05 15.63
CA ASN A 67 2.52 -11.35 16.00
C ASN A 67 2.16 -12.22 14.79
N GLN A 68 2.57 -11.84 13.57
CA GLN A 68 2.26 -12.52 12.31
C GLN A 68 0.75 -12.55 11.96
N GLN A 69 -0.07 -11.72 12.61
CA GLN A 69 -1.48 -11.59 12.27
C GLN A 69 -1.63 -10.71 11.03
N ARG A 70 -2.57 -11.08 10.16
CA ARG A 70 -2.90 -10.27 8.98
C ARG A 70 -3.50 -8.94 9.39
N CYS A 71 -2.97 -7.87 8.82
CA CYS A 71 -3.43 -6.52 8.99
C CYS A 71 -3.31 -5.76 7.66
N SER A 72 -3.60 -4.46 7.67
CA SER A 72 -3.35 -3.61 6.52
C SER A 72 -2.69 -2.31 6.97
N LEU A 73 -1.60 -1.94 6.31
CA LEU A 73 -0.95 -0.65 6.50
C LEU A 73 -1.76 0.42 5.78
N ILE A 74 -2.19 1.46 6.48
CA ILE A 74 -2.84 2.61 5.86
C ILE A 74 -1.79 3.45 5.15
N VAL A 75 -1.97 3.67 3.87
CA VAL A 75 -1.04 4.44 3.01
C VAL A 75 -1.70 5.65 2.35
N GLY A 76 -2.97 5.90 2.59
CA GLY A 76 -3.61 7.11 2.10
C GLY A 76 -5.05 7.21 2.55
N THR A 77 -5.50 8.44 2.76
CA THR A 77 -6.83 8.76 3.25
C THR A 77 -7.40 9.93 2.47
N ALA A 78 -8.73 9.94 2.31
CA ALA A 78 -9.44 11.08 1.75
C ALA A 78 -10.86 11.13 2.33
N ILE A 79 -11.43 12.33 2.44
CA ILE A 79 -12.86 12.50 2.69
C ILE A 79 -13.54 12.68 1.34
N TRP A 80 -14.46 11.79 1.03
CA TRP A 80 -15.34 11.92 -0.12
C TRP A 80 -16.56 12.74 0.26
N THR A 81 -16.78 13.84 -0.45
CA THR A 81 -17.86 14.82 -0.20
C THR A 81 -18.94 14.82 -1.28
N GLY A 82 -18.93 13.84 -2.19
CA GLY A 82 -19.92 13.72 -3.27
C GLY A 82 -19.39 14.07 -4.68
N ASN A 83 -18.11 14.42 -4.81
CA ASN A 83 -17.43 14.58 -6.10
C ASN A 83 -17.36 13.25 -6.86
N ALA A 84 -17.50 13.28 -8.20
CA ALA A 84 -17.50 12.08 -9.05
C ALA A 84 -16.13 11.38 -9.17
N ILE A 85 -15.05 12.15 -9.03
CA ILE A 85 -13.69 11.64 -8.98
C ILE A 85 -13.02 12.24 -7.75
N THR A 86 -12.45 11.38 -6.91
CA THR A 86 -11.69 11.78 -5.73
C THR A 86 -10.24 11.36 -5.88
N PRO A 87 -9.29 12.31 -5.92
CA PRO A 87 -7.88 11.99 -5.89
C PRO A 87 -7.50 11.56 -4.47
N LEU A 88 -6.66 10.55 -4.35
CA LEU A 88 -6.13 10.07 -3.07
C LEU A 88 -4.62 9.95 -3.19
N LEU A 89 -3.90 10.74 -2.39
CA LEU A 89 -2.44 10.70 -2.30
C LEU A 89 -2.01 9.51 -1.44
N LEU A 90 -1.16 8.66 -2.00
CA LEU A 90 -0.47 7.64 -1.24
C LEU A 90 0.78 8.22 -0.62
N ASP A 91 0.91 8.03 0.69
CA ASP A 91 2.08 8.40 1.46
C ASP A 91 2.37 7.37 2.56
N GLY A 92 3.58 7.42 3.11
CA GLY A 92 3.95 6.56 4.22
C GLY A 92 5.43 6.66 4.51
N GLU A 93 5.73 7.06 5.73
CA GLU A 93 7.08 7.11 6.26
C GLU A 93 7.59 5.70 6.54
N THR A 94 8.73 5.34 5.95
CA THR A 94 9.34 4.03 6.10
C THR A 94 9.76 3.76 7.54
N ASP A 95 10.08 4.82 8.30
CA ASP A 95 10.43 4.74 9.71
C ASP A 95 9.23 4.40 10.60
N ALA A 96 8.03 4.88 10.28
CA ALA A 96 6.81 4.48 10.99
C ALA A 96 6.55 2.96 10.85
N LEU A 97 6.88 2.37 9.70
CA LEU A 97 6.78 0.92 9.48
C LEU A 97 7.78 0.16 10.35
N ARG A 98 9.02 0.65 10.41
CA ARG A 98 10.10 0.04 11.20
C ARG A 98 9.78 0.05 12.69
N LEU A 99 9.30 1.17 13.21
CA LEU A 99 8.94 1.31 14.62
C LEU A 99 7.76 0.41 15.01
N GLN A 100 6.86 0.15 14.07
CA GLN A 100 5.69 -0.71 14.28
C GLN A 100 5.95 -2.19 14.00
N LYS A 101 7.16 -2.56 13.55
CA LYS A 101 7.58 -3.94 13.24
C LYS A 101 6.63 -4.68 12.28
N ILE A 102 6.01 -3.93 11.35
CA ILE A 102 5.11 -4.52 10.36
C ILE A 102 5.90 -5.06 9.16
N GLN A 103 5.40 -6.14 8.59
CA GLN A 103 5.94 -6.75 7.39
C GLN A 103 4.90 -6.68 6.28
N LEU A 104 5.20 -6.00 5.18
CA LEU A 104 4.34 -6.02 4.00
C LEU A 104 4.31 -7.43 3.40
N GLU A 105 3.16 -7.82 2.83
CA GLU A 105 3.02 -9.15 2.22
C GLU A 105 3.76 -9.26 0.87
N ASP A 106 3.83 -8.16 0.11
CA ASP A 106 4.59 -8.11 -1.15
C ASP A 106 6.07 -7.82 -0.89
N GLU A 107 6.94 -8.43 -1.70
CA GLU A 107 8.38 -8.21 -1.65
C GLU A 107 8.75 -6.80 -2.15
N THR A 108 9.80 -6.21 -1.57
CA THR A 108 10.30 -4.87 -1.95
C THR A 108 10.45 -4.66 -3.47
N PRO A 109 11.06 -5.57 -4.25
CA PRO A 109 11.22 -5.37 -5.70
C PRO A 109 9.88 -5.31 -6.44
N VAL A 110 8.87 -6.02 -5.94
CA VAL A 110 7.50 -5.98 -6.50
C VAL A 110 6.89 -4.63 -6.22
N LEU A 111 7.01 -4.12 -4.98
CA LEU A 111 6.44 -2.83 -4.57
C LEU A 111 6.97 -1.63 -5.37
N TYR A 112 8.21 -1.70 -5.87
CA TYR A 112 8.81 -0.67 -6.75
C TYR A 112 8.35 -0.76 -8.22
N ARG A 113 7.68 -1.84 -8.62
CA ARG A 113 7.10 -1.99 -9.97
C ARG A 113 5.61 -1.78 -9.96
N THR A 114 4.98 -2.28 -8.90
CA THR A 114 3.54 -2.34 -8.77
C THR A 114 3.15 -2.20 -7.31
N THR A 115 2.26 -1.25 -7.00
CA THR A 115 1.67 -1.11 -5.66
C THR A 115 0.25 -1.66 -5.70
N ARG A 116 -0.01 -2.74 -4.94
CA ARG A 116 -1.31 -3.38 -4.84
C ARG A 116 -1.86 -3.27 -3.44
N GLY A 117 -3.14 -2.96 -3.32
CA GLY A 117 -3.76 -2.75 -2.03
C GLY A 117 -5.27 -2.83 -2.07
N LYS A 118 -5.89 -2.41 -0.98
CA LYS A 118 -7.34 -2.31 -0.82
C LYS A 118 -7.74 -0.87 -0.58
N LEU A 119 -8.78 -0.44 -1.27
CA LEU A 119 -9.49 0.78 -1.01
C LEU A 119 -10.80 0.41 -0.30
N GLY A 120 -10.96 0.89 0.93
CA GLY A 120 -12.18 0.75 1.73
C GLY A 120 -12.89 2.08 1.89
N ALA A 121 -14.23 2.05 1.95
CA ALA A 121 -15.05 3.21 2.30
C ALA A 121 -15.76 2.97 3.63
N PHE A 122 -15.72 3.97 4.51
CA PHE A 122 -16.23 3.94 5.88
C PHE A 122 -17.08 5.18 6.12
N LEU A 123 -18.04 5.08 7.05
CA LEU A 123 -18.64 6.29 7.62
C LEU A 123 -17.53 7.13 8.26
N LEU A 124 -17.54 8.43 8.00
CA LEU A 124 -16.61 9.37 8.61
C LEU A 124 -16.76 9.29 10.14
N PRO A 125 -15.73 8.83 10.89
CA PRO A 125 -15.74 8.98 12.35
C PRO A 125 -15.78 10.48 12.71
N GLY A 126 -16.11 10.82 13.96
CA GLY A 126 -16.25 12.22 14.41
C GLY A 126 -14.97 13.07 14.30
N ASP A 127 -14.64 13.88 15.31
CA ASP A 127 -13.44 14.74 15.27
C ASP A 127 -12.13 13.92 15.20
N ILE A 128 -11.75 13.50 13.99
CA ILE A 128 -10.52 12.77 13.69
C ILE A 128 -9.83 13.47 12.53
N ASN A 129 -8.57 13.81 12.76
CA ASN A 129 -7.68 14.21 11.70
C ASN A 129 -7.30 12.97 10.86
N ILE A 130 -7.89 12.85 9.67
CA ILE A 130 -7.72 11.66 8.82
C ILE A 130 -6.25 11.43 8.43
N ASP A 131 -5.44 12.50 8.37
CA ASP A 131 -4.04 12.42 7.97
C ASP A 131 -3.17 11.71 9.03
N GLU A 132 -3.64 11.66 10.28
CA GLU A 132 -2.99 10.90 11.36
C GLU A 132 -3.17 9.39 11.20
N LEU A 133 -4.15 8.95 10.40
CA LEU A 133 -4.36 7.52 10.13
C LEU A 133 -3.28 6.96 9.20
N ILE A 134 -2.63 7.79 8.39
CA ILE A 134 -1.59 7.36 7.44
C ILE A 134 -0.37 6.84 8.19
N GLY A 135 0.11 5.66 7.81
CA GLY A 135 1.13 4.93 8.53
C GLY A 135 0.60 4.07 9.68
N GLY A 136 -0.69 4.20 10.03
CA GLY A 136 -1.35 3.37 11.02
C GLY A 136 -1.67 1.95 10.51
N ILE A 137 -2.04 1.07 11.44
CA ILE A 137 -2.37 -0.32 11.17
C ILE A 137 -3.88 -0.53 11.31
N LEU A 138 -4.51 -1.01 10.24
CA LEU A 138 -5.90 -1.42 10.22
C LEU A 138 -6.02 -2.93 10.52
N HIS A 139 -6.65 -3.25 11.65
CA HIS A 139 -7.13 -4.58 12.00
C HIS A 139 -8.66 -4.60 11.95
N ASN A 140 -9.23 -5.17 10.89
CA ASN A 140 -10.67 -5.15 10.65
C ASN A 140 -11.23 -3.72 10.68
N GLN A 141 -11.88 -3.31 11.76
CA GLN A 141 -12.46 -1.97 11.94
C GLN A 141 -11.65 -1.10 12.92
N LYS A 142 -10.57 -1.63 13.48
CA LYS A 142 -9.74 -0.92 14.45
C LYS A 142 -8.49 -0.39 13.77
N VAL A 143 -8.27 0.92 13.84
CA VAL A 143 -7.03 1.56 13.40
C VAL A 143 -6.17 1.83 14.62
N ILE A 144 -4.95 1.33 14.60
CA ILE A 144 -3.89 1.67 15.56
C ILE A 144 -3.07 2.77 14.90
N LEU A 145 -3.04 3.95 15.52
CA LEU A 145 -2.29 5.09 14.98
C LEU A 145 -0.77 4.81 14.97
N PRO A 146 -0.01 5.42 14.02
CA PRO A 146 1.43 5.24 13.95
C PRO A 146 2.13 5.67 15.24
N TRP A 147 3.22 4.99 15.58
CA TRP A 147 4.02 5.36 16.76
C TRP A 147 4.72 6.70 16.51
N SER A 148 4.42 7.73 17.31
CA SER A 148 5.25 8.94 17.39
C SER A 148 6.27 8.78 18.53
N SER A 149 7.54 9.11 18.31
CA SER A 149 8.59 9.04 19.33
C SER A 149 8.28 9.89 20.59
N HIS A 150 7.27 10.74 20.52
CA HIS A 150 6.85 11.68 21.55
C HIS A 150 5.62 11.22 22.37
N SER A 151 4.92 10.14 21.98
CA SER A 151 3.78 9.62 22.75
C SER A 151 4.06 8.24 23.33
N THR A 152 3.62 8.02 24.57
CA THR A 152 3.69 6.72 25.27
C THR A 152 2.49 5.84 24.96
N ASP A 153 1.35 6.47 24.65
CA ASP A 153 0.12 5.80 24.22
C ASP A 153 0.00 5.81 22.70
N ARG A 154 -0.50 4.69 22.15
CA ARG A 154 -0.97 4.58 20.77
C ARG A 154 -2.49 4.68 20.80
N PRO A 155 -3.09 5.84 20.48
CA PRO A 155 -4.53 5.93 20.40
C PRO A 155 -5.03 4.97 19.33
N ASP A 156 -6.17 4.35 19.58
CA ASP A 156 -6.89 3.57 18.61
C ASP A 156 -8.17 4.28 18.16
N VAL A 157 -8.47 4.14 16.88
CA VAL A 157 -9.67 4.69 16.26
C VAL A 157 -10.54 3.51 15.83
N GLN A 158 -11.77 3.49 16.33
CA GLN A 158 -12.77 2.52 15.91
C GLN A 158 -13.53 3.06 14.70
N LEU A 159 -13.38 2.40 13.56
CA LEU A 159 -14.14 2.66 12.34
C LEU A 159 -15.48 1.92 12.36
N SER A 160 -16.37 2.39 11.50
CA SER A 160 -17.60 1.67 11.14
C SER A 160 -17.26 0.40 10.34
N LYS A 161 -18.28 -0.43 10.09
CA LYS A 161 -18.14 -1.51 9.11
C LYS A 161 -17.90 -0.92 7.73
N GLU A 162 -16.96 -1.52 6.99
CA GLU A 162 -16.71 -1.21 5.58
C GLU A 162 -18.02 -1.23 4.79
N LEU A 163 -18.36 -0.08 4.20
CA LEU A 163 -19.50 0.05 3.30
C LEU A 163 -19.17 -0.56 1.94
N PHE A 164 -17.89 -0.45 1.56
CA PHE A 164 -17.38 -0.94 0.29
C PHE A 164 -15.90 -1.29 0.40
N ILE A 165 -15.46 -2.27 -0.40
CA ILE A 165 -14.06 -2.64 -0.54
C ILE A 165 -13.74 -3.02 -1.99
N VAL A 166 -12.61 -2.54 -2.50
CA VAL A 166 -12.08 -2.90 -3.82
C VAL A 166 -10.57 -2.98 -3.76
N THR A 167 -10.00 -3.85 -4.60
CA THR A 167 -8.55 -3.92 -4.78
C THR A 167 -8.11 -2.87 -5.79
N PHE A 168 -7.01 -2.19 -5.49
CA PHE A 168 -6.36 -1.30 -6.44
C PHE A 168 -4.98 -1.83 -6.82
N GLU A 169 -4.54 -1.44 -8.01
CA GLU A 169 -3.22 -1.77 -8.53
C GLU A 169 -2.68 -0.58 -9.31
N ILE A 170 -1.49 -0.12 -8.94
CA ILE A 170 -0.77 0.97 -9.59
C ILE A 170 0.50 0.40 -10.20
N HIS A 171 0.64 0.51 -11.51
CA HIS A 171 1.88 0.19 -12.21
C HIS A 171 2.75 1.44 -12.29
N HIS A 172 4.02 1.34 -11.88
CA HIS A 172 4.92 2.48 -11.86
C HIS A 172 5.53 2.66 -13.26
N ASP A 173 5.21 3.79 -13.91
CA ASP A 173 5.86 4.20 -15.16
C ASP A 173 6.90 5.29 -14.85
N HIS A 174 8.14 4.89 -14.62
CA HIS A 174 9.22 5.82 -14.31
C HIS A 174 9.61 6.76 -15.47
N GLN A 175 9.14 6.52 -16.70
CA GLN A 175 9.46 7.36 -17.85
C GLN A 175 8.48 8.53 -17.98
N ASN A 176 7.18 8.27 -17.79
CA ASN A 176 6.13 9.25 -18.05
C ASN A 176 5.43 9.76 -16.79
N GLN A 177 5.54 9.05 -15.66
CA GLN A 177 4.91 9.45 -14.40
C GLN A 177 5.86 10.20 -13.47
N LYS A 178 5.31 11.18 -12.75
CA LYS A 178 5.98 11.97 -11.72
C LYS A 178 5.25 11.78 -10.41
N ARG A 179 6.03 11.63 -9.33
CA ARG A 179 5.50 11.58 -7.96
C ARG A 179 5.12 12.98 -7.49
N TRP A 180 3.97 13.08 -6.82
CA TRP A 180 3.51 14.28 -6.16
C TRP A 180 4.35 14.55 -4.90
N ARG A 181 4.60 15.84 -4.57
CA ARG A 181 5.55 16.25 -3.50
C ARG A 181 5.04 17.35 -2.56
N SER A 182 3.75 17.65 -2.52
CA SER A 182 3.22 18.59 -1.52
C SER A 182 3.12 17.95 -0.14
N GLU A 183 2.89 18.78 0.88
CA GLU A 183 2.37 18.32 2.16
C GLU A 183 0.99 17.68 1.99
N ARG A 184 0.65 16.72 2.86
CA ARG A 184 -0.59 15.94 2.77
C ARG A 184 -1.83 16.83 2.95
N GLY A 185 -1.81 17.70 3.94
CA GLY A 185 -2.94 18.59 4.27
C GLY A 185 -3.31 19.54 3.11
N ASP A 186 -2.35 19.92 2.28
CA ASP A 186 -2.57 20.83 1.15
C ASP A 186 -2.95 20.09 -0.14
N PHE A 187 -2.84 18.76 -0.17
CA PHE A 187 -2.95 17.97 -1.40
C PHE A 187 -4.27 18.19 -2.14
N GLN A 188 -5.41 18.08 -1.44
CA GLN A 188 -6.73 18.20 -2.06
C GLN A 188 -6.91 19.58 -2.70
N GLN A 189 -6.59 20.64 -1.96
CA GLN A 189 -6.70 22.01 -2.44
C GLN A 189 -5.81 22.25 -3.68
N LEU A 190 -4.55 21.83 -3.62
CA LEU A 190 -3.61 22.00 -4.74
C LEU A 190 -4.02 21.18 -5.97
N TRP A 191 -4.56 19.98 -5.75
CA TRP A 191 -5.05 19.13 -6.85
C TRP A 191 -6.28 19.76 -7.52
N GLU A 192 -7.26 20.20 -6.74
CA GLU A 192 -8.46 20.87 -7.25
C GLU A 192 -8.12 22.14 -8.02
N GLN A 193 -7.20 22.96 -7.49
CA GLN A 193 -6.71 24.15 -8.16
C GLN A 193 -6.04 23.78 -9.51
N ALA A 194 -5.12 22.82 -9.51
CA ALA A 194 -4.45 22.38 -10.74
C ALA A 194 -5.43 21.79 -11.77
N GLN A 195 -6.47 21.09 -11.30
CA GLN A 195 -7.52 20.53 -12.16
C GLN A 195 -8.34 21.63 -12.86
N GLN A 196 -8.57 22.76 -12.20
CA GLN A 196 -9.31 23.90 -12.74
C GLN A 196 -8.45 24.74 -13.67
N GLU A 197 -7.21 25.01 -13.27
CA GLU A 197 -6.31 25.91 -14.00
C GLU A 197 -5.65 25.24 -15.21
N ASN A 198 -5.11 24.03 -15.03
CA ASN A 198 -4.27 23.36 -16.03
C ASN A 198 -4.38 21.82 -15.94
N PRO A 199 -5.55 21.23 -16.29
CA PRO A 199 -5.79 19.80 -16.11
C PRO A 199 -4.83 18.89 -16.89
N GLU A 200 -4.32 19.35 -18.05
CA GLU A 200 -3.36 18.60 -18.87
C GLU A 200 -2.03 18.36 -18.15
N GLN A 201 -1.63 19.27 -17.25
CA GLN A 201 -0.39 19.16 -16.48
C GLN A 201 -0.47 18.09 -15.38
N LEU A 202 -1.67 17.61 -15.04
CA LEU A 202 -1.86 16.54 -14.06
C LEU A 202 -1.62 15.15 -14.64
N ALA A 203 -1.58 14.99 -15.96
CA ALA A 203 -1.42 13.67 -16.60
C ALA A 203 -0.22 12.86 -16.06
N PRO A 204 0.98 13.45 -15.84
CA PRO A 204 2.11 12.72 -15.27
C PRO A 204 1.90 12.27 -13.82
N PHE A 205 0.98 12.90 -13.08
CA PHE A 205 0.76 12.60 -11.66
C PHE A 205 -0.38 11.60 -11.44
N ARG A 206 -1.10 11.18 -12.48
CA ARG A 206 -2.17 10.18 -12.40
C ARG A 206 -1.58 8.78 -12.50
N HIS A 207 -1.44 8.10 -11.36
CA HIS A 207 -0.73 6.82 -11.32
C HIS A 207 -1.66 5.62 -11.48
N GLY A 208 -2.89 5.70 -10.95
CA GLY A 208 -3.88 4.65 -11.10
C GLY A 208 -5.30 5.19 -11.02
N LYS A 209 -6.25 4.41 -11.53
CA LYS A 209 -7.69 4.67 -11.41
C LYS A 209 -8.40 3.46 -10.83
N VAL A 210 -9.30 3.68 -9.90
CA VAL A 210 -10.14 2.66 -9.26
C VAL A 210 -11.59 3.01 -9.51
N ILE A 211 -12.39 2.01 -9.89
CA ILE A 211 -13.82 2.16 -10.10
C ILE A 211 -14.56 1.43 -8.99
N ILE A 212 -15.28 2.17 -8.16
CA ILE A 212 -16.12 1.62 -7.11
C ILE A 212 -17.30 0.91 -7.80
N GLY A 213 -17.54 -0.36 -7.44
CA GLY A 213 -18.60 -1.21 -8.00
C GLY A 213 -18.18 -2.16 -9.14
N ALA A 214 -16.92 -2.14 -9.58
CA ALA A 214 -16.39 -3.19 -10.43
C ALA A 214 -16.03 -4.42 -9.57
N THR A 215 -16.99 -5.32 -9.32
CA THR A 215 -16.66 -6.66 -8.80
C THR A 215 -15.68 -7.33 -9.76
N SER A 216 -14.51 -7.74 -9.25
CA SER A 216 -13.53 -8.57 -9.97
C SER A 216 -14.20 -9.88 -10.41
N LYS A 217 -14.73 -9.91 -11.64
CA LYS A 217 -15.03 -11.15 -12.35
C LYS A 217 -13.70 -11.75 -12.80
N ASN A 218 -12.99 -12.40 -11.89
CA ASN A 218 -11.96 -13.39 -12.21
C ASN A 218 -11.75 -14.34 -11.03
N SER A 219 -12.82 -15.04 -10.64
CA SER A 219 -12.67 -16.38 -10.08
C SER A 219 -12.89 -17.39 -11.21
N SER A 220 -11.80 -17.79 -11.88
CA SER A 220 -11.81 -18.98 -12.72
C SER A 220 -12.12 -20.19 -11.82
N PRO A 221 -13.14 -21.00 -12.13
CA PRO A 221 -13.41 -22.23 -11.39
C PRO A 221 -12.31 -23.25 -11.69
N SER A 222 -11.74 -23.84 -10.63
CA SER A 222 -10.85 -24.99 -10.73
C SER A 222 -11.53 -26.12 -11.53
N PRO A 223 -10.80 -26.83 -12.41
CA PRO A 223 -11.38 -27.89 -13.20
C PRO A 223 -11.80 -29.06 -12.29
N LYS A 224 -13.06 -29.46 -12.38
CA LYS A 224 -13.52 -30.74 -11.84
C LYS A 224 -12.76 -31.86 -12.56
N ILE A 225 -11.94 -32.58 -11.80
CA ILE A 225 -11.41 -33.88 -12.21
C ILE A 225 -12.59 -34.86 -12.14
N THR A 226 -13.11 -35.26 -13.29
CA THR A 226 -14.03 -36.40 -13.38
C THR A 226 -13.18 -37.66 -13.47
N ALA A 227 -13.11 -38.41 -12.38
CA ALA A 227 -12.71 -39.81 -12.44
C ALA A 227 -13.77 -40.58 -13.24
N LYS A 228 -13.34 -41.32 -14.27
CA LYS A 228 -14.16 -42.35 -14.92
C LYS A 228 -13.69 -43.69 -14.40
N ASP A 229 -14.63 -44.44 -13.83
CA ASP A 229 -14.61 -45.91 -13.81
C ASP A 229 -14.74 -46.47 -15.23
#